data_AF-A0A7J7K5J8-F1
#
_entry.id   AF-A0A7J7K5J8-F1
#
_cell.length_a   1.000
_cell.length_b   1.000
_cell.length_c   1.000
_cell.angle_alpha   90.00
_cell.angle_beta   90.00
_cell.angle_gamma   90.00
#
_symmetry.space_group_name_H-M   'P 1'
#
loop_
_entity.id
_entity.type
_entity.pdbx_description
1 polymer ?
#
loop_
_entity_poly.entity_id
_entity_poly.type
_entity_poly.pdbx_seq_one_letter_code
_entity_poly.pdbx_strand_id
1 'polypeptide(L)'
;MSAVEFGGGGGIYRRRYARWFPGDNAGVELCSYALSAYQSWDKQIEEWQRPVISSSLPSWYKSAIFNELYFVSDGGTVWLDKLDDNSVAEVHETQLINEYGKFAYLEGHEYRMYNTYDVHFYASFALIMNWPKLQLSLQYDMAHAINSVDPKVISYIMDGKTAPVKEEHCVPHDLGDPEDEPWSNINCYTIHPTADWKDLNPKFVLQVMRDYHITKDKEYLSDMFPVVLSVMDKTLRFDVDDDGMIENGGYADQTYDTWTATGTSAYCGGLWLAANRCTIEMCKILDKSEHIEHYQQLLTRASQAYDEKL
;
A
#
# COMPACT_ATOMS: atom_id res chain seq x y z
N MET A 1 -1.59 27.39 2.57
CA MET A 1 -2.81 27.03 3.33
C MET A 1 -2.46 25.79 4.12
N SER A 2 -2.47 25.83 5.45
CA SER A 2 -1.96 24.75 6.32
C SER A 2 -3.04 23.76 6.75
N ALA A 3 -4.30 24.16 6.73
CA ALA A 3 -5.45 23.28 6.96
C ALA A 3 -5.89 22.60 5.65
N VAL A 4 -6.36 21.36 5.77
CA VAL A 4 -6.97 20.57 4.70
C VAL A 4 -8.28 20.02 5.24
N GLU A 5 -9.34 20.16 4.45
CA GLU A 5 -10.66 19.56 4.69
C GLU A 5 -11.01 18.81 3.41
N PHE A 6 -11.46 17.56 3.55
CA PHE A 6 -11.93 16.75 2.44
C PHE A 6 -13.44 16.91 2.26
N GLY A 7 -13.98 16.51 1.10
CA GLY A 7 -15.38 16.77 0.76
C GLY A 7 -16.39 16.10 1.71
N GLY A 8 -16.00 15.01 2.39
CA GLY A 8 -16.81 14.31 3.38
C GLY A 8 -17.02 15.08 4.69
N GLY A 9 -16.21 16.11 4.97
CA GLY A 9 -16.35 16.96 6.15
C GLY A 9 -16.13 16.24 7.48
N GLY A 10 -15.37 15.13 7.49
CA GLY A 10 -15.11 14.31 8.68
C GLY A 10 -14.06 14.91 9.63
N GLY A 11 -13.29 15.91 9.19
CA GLY A 11 -12.38 16.65 10.05
C GLY A 11 -11.45 17.62 9.32
N ILE A 12 -10.72 18.40 10.11
CA ILE A 12 -9.66 19.29 9.61
C ILE A 12 -8.32 18.61 9.89
N TYR A 13 -7.53 18.45 8.84
CA TYR A 13 -6.17 17.95 8.90
C TYR A 13 -5.19 19.11 8.77
N ARG A 14 -3.96 18.90 9.25
CA ARG A 14 -2.88 19.88 9.08
C ARG A 14 -1.83 19.33 8.12
N ARG A 15 -1.46 20.11 7.12
CA ARG A 15 -0.34 19.80 6.24
C ARG A 15 0.93 19.67 7.05
N ARG A 16 1.70 18.63 6.75
CA ARG A 16 2.91 18.27 7.47
C ARG A 16 3.89 19.43 7.66
N TYR A 17 4.08 20.26 6.63
CA TYR A 17 5.03 21.39 6.68
C TYR A 17 4.72 22.38 7.82
N ALA A 18 3.46 22.44 8.28
CA ALA A 18 3.04 23.36 9.31
C ALA A 18 3.56 23.01 10.71
N ARG A 19 4.21 21.83 10.91
CA ARG A 19 5.02 21.57 12.10
C ARG A 19 6.19 22.54 12.23
N TRP A 20 6.78 22.95 11.12
CA TRP A 20 7.94 23.86 11.09
C TRP A 20 7.56 25.31 10.80
N PHE A 21 6.48 25.53 10.03
CA PHE A 21 5.99 26.86 9.66
C PHE A 21 4.52 27.01 10.07
N PRO A 22 4.23 27.14 11.37
CA PRO A 22 2.86 27.30 11.86
C PRO A 22 2.36 28.75 11.67
N GLY A 23 1.04 28.93 11.75
CA GLY A 23 0.42 30.25 11.82
C GLY A 23 0.30 31.00 10.48
N ASP A 24 -0.19 32.24 10.56
CA ASP A 24 -0.64 33.01 9.40
C ASP A 24 0.50 33.57 8.55
N ASN A 25 1.71 33.68 9.10
CA ASN A 25 2.91 34.16 8.40
C ASN A 25 3.71 33.04 7.72
N ALA A 26 3.22 31.80 7.73
CA ALA A 26 3.95 30.63 7.22
C ALA A 26 4.49 30.82 5.81
N GLY A 27 3.77 31.52 4.92
CA GLY A 27 4.23 31.79 3.55
C GLY A 27 5.50 32.64 3.48
N VAL A 28 5.59 33.69 4.31
CA VAL A 28 6.78 34.57 4.37
C VAL A 28 7.97 33.81 4.98
N GLU A 29 7.71 33.05 6.04
CA GLU A 29 8.75 32.25 6.71
C GLU A 29 9.29 31.15 5.79
N LEU A 30 8.42 30.45 5.06
CA LEU A 30 8.80 29.46 4.04
C LEU A 30 9.69 30.08 2.95
N CYS A 31 9.29 31.23 2.39
CA CYS A 31 10.09 31.92 1.37
C CYS A 31 11.45 32.37 1.91
N SER A 32 11.48 32.94 3.11
CA SER A 32 12.72 33.36 3.76
C SER A 32 13.65 32.16 4.01
N TYR A 33 13.09 31.05 4.53
CA TYR A 33 13.82 29.81 4.75
C TYR A 33 14.41 29.27 3.45
N ALA A 34 13.60 29.15 2.40
CA ALA A 34 14.04 28.66 1.09
C ALA A 34 15.17 29.50 0.49
N LEU A 35 15.07 30.83 0.52
CA LEU A 35 16.11 31.73 -0.01
C LEU A 35 17.44 31.63 0.77
N SER A 36 17.37 31.26 2.05
CA SER A 36 18.58 31.03 2.85
C SER A 36 19.15 29.60 2.69
N ALA A 37 18.33 28.63 2.31
CA ALA A 37 18.68 27.21 2.31
C ALA A 37 18.95 26.61 0.91
N TYR A 38 18.49 27.23 -0.19
CA TYR A 38 18.49 26.61 -1.52
C TYR A 38 19.86 26.08 -1.97
N GLN A 39 20.95 26.79 -1.67
CA GLN A 39 22.31 26.34 -2.05
C GLN A 39 22.72 25.02 -1.39
N SER A 40 22.19 24.76 -0.19
CA SER A 40 22.39 23.47 0.49
C SER A 40 21.52 22.38 -0.14
N TRP A 41 20.29 22.72 -0.53
CA TRP A 41 19.37 21.79 -1.18
C TRP A 41 19.87 21.37 -2.56
N ASP A 42 20.38 22.30 -3.37
CA ASP A 42 20.97 21.99 -4.69
C ASP A 42 22.07 20.93 -4.55
N LYS A 43 22.97 21.11 -3.57
CA LYS A 43 24.05 20.13 -3.30
C LYS A 43 23.51 18.78 -2.88
N GLN A 44 22.52 18.74 -2.00
CA GLN A 44 21.91 17.47 -1.53
C GLN A 44 21.20 16.73 -2.68
N ILE A 45 20.50 17.46 -3.55
CA ILE A 45 19.85 16.89 -4.75
C ILE A 45 20.92 16.33 -5.69
N GLU A 46 21.97 17.10 -6.01
CA GLU A 46 23.07 16.63 -6.85
C GLU A 46 23.76 15.38 -6.27
N GLU A 47 23.99 15.35 -4.96
CA GLU A 47 24.60 14.22 -4.26
C GLU A 47 23.73 12.96 -4.33
N TRP A 48 22.42 13.09 -4.11
CA TRP A 48 21.48 11.97 -4.24
C TRP A 48 21.39 11.46 -5.68
N GLN A 49 21.42 12.34 -6.69
CA GLN A 49 21.37 11.93 -8.10
C GLN A 49 22.68 11.33 -8.62
N ARG A 50 23.82 11.72 -8.03
CA ARG A 50 25.18 11.41 -8.53
C ARG A 50 25.42 9.92 -8.80
N PRO A 51 25.03 8.95 -7.94
CA PRO A 51 25.28 7.53 -8.19
C PRO A 51 24.64 7.04 -9.49
N VAL A 52 23.42 7.50 -9.80
CA VAL A 52 22.73 7.14 -11.04
C VAL A 52 23.30 7.92 -12.22
N ILE A 53 23.53 9.23 -12.10
CA ILE A 53 24.06 10.06 -13.20
C ILE A 53 25.45 9.58 -13.66
N SER A 54 26.32 9.22 -12.71
CA SER A 54 27.69 8.77 -12.97
C SER A 54 27.79 7.29 -13.41
N SER A 55 26.69 6.53 -13.35
CA SER A 55 26.67 5.13 -13.78
C SER A 55 26.79 4.97 -15.30
N SER A 56 27.01 3.74 -15.75
CA SER A 56 27.01 3.36 -17.18
C SER A 56 25.60 3.24 -17.79
N LEU A 57 24.53 3.58 -17.05
CA LEU A 57 23.16 3.47 -17.55
C LEU A 57 22.92 4.42 -18.74
N PRO A 58 22.05 4.05 -19.70
CA PRO A 58 21.71 4.93 -20.81
C PRO A 58 21.06 6.24 -20.34
N SER A 59 21.31 7.34 -21.06
CA SER A 59 20.78 8.67 -20.72
C SER A 59 19.24 8.70 -20.66
N TRP A 60 18.56 7.97 -21.54
CA TRP A 60 17.09 7.89 -21.54
C TRP A 60 16.57 7.24 -20.25
N TYR A 61 17.27 6.24 -19.71
CA TYR A 61 16.87 5.55 -18.49
C TYR A 61 17.08 6.44 -17.27
N LYS A 62 18.23 7.13 -17.22
CA LYS A 62 18.50 8.15 -16.19
C LYS A 62 17.45 9.26 -16.20
N SER A 63 17.03 9.69 -17.38
CA SER A 63 15.95 10.66 -17.53
C SER A 63 14.64 10.11 -16.97
N ALA A 64 14.23 8.91 -17.35
CA ALA A 64 12.98 8.31 -16.90
C ALA A 64 12.96 8.12 -15.37
N ILE A 65 13.97 7.47 -14.78
CA ILE A 65 13.96 7.14 -13.34
C ILE A 65 13.87 8.37 -12.43
N PHE A 66 14.36 9.53 -12.87
CA PHE A 66 14.21 10.78 -12.12
C PHE A 66 12.91 11.52 -12.45
N ASN A 67 12.55 11.63 -13.72
CA ASN A 67 11.38 12.43 -14.10
C ASN A 67 10.07 11.75 -13.71
N GLU A 68 9.98 10.41 -13.71
CA GLU A 68 8.79 9.70 -13.24
C GLU A 68 8.48 9.92 -11.75
N LEU A 69 9.46 10.36 -10.94
CA LEU A 69 9.24 10.71 -9.54
C LEU A 69 8.41 11.98 -9.36
N TYR A 70 8.13 12.75 -10.43
CA TYR A 70 7.26 13.92 -10.35
C TYR A 70 5.90 13.59 -9.70
N PHE A 71 5.40 12.38 -9.95
CA PHE A 71 4.08 11.95 -9.50
C PHE A 71 3.98 11.83 -7.97
N VAL A 72 5.10 11.64 -7.26
CA VAL A 72 5.12 11.66 -5.78
C VAL A 72 4.68 13.02 -5.24
N SER A 73 4.91 14.11 -5.99
CA SER A 73 4.45 15.46 -5.63
C SER A 73 3.16 15.86 -6.33
N ASP A 74 2.99 15.48 -7.60
CA ASP A 74 1.91 15.97 -8.47
C ASP A 74 0.68 15.07 -8.50
N GLY A 75 0.77 13.83 -8.00
CA GLY A 75 -0.30 12.84 -7.98
C GLY A 75 -1.39 13.11 -6.93
N GLY A 76 -1.77 14.37 -6.71
CA GLY A 76 -2.75 14.76 -5.69
C GLY A 76 -2.27 14.48 -4.26
N THR A 77 -0.96 14.46 -4.03
CA THR A 77 -0.37 14.00 -2.78
C THR A 77 -0.80 14.83 -1.56
N VAL A 78 -1.20 14.13 -0.51
CA VAL A 78 -1.46 14.68 0.80
C VAL A 78 -0.50 14.07 1.81
N TRP A 79 0.12 14.94 2.61
CA TRP A 79 0.94 14.55 3.75
C TRP A 79 0.50 15.34 4.97
N LEU A 80 -0.17 14.66 5.90
CA LEU A 80 -1.02 15.27 6.90
C LEU A 80 -0.71 14.75 8.31
N ASP A 81 -0.82 15.64 9.28
CA ASP A 81 -0.94 15.28 10.68
C ASP A 81 -2.43 15.29 11.06
N LYS A 82 -2.89 14.24 11.73
CA LYS A 82 -4.25 14.20 12.30
C LYS A 82 -4.27 15.10 13.53
N LEU A 83 -5.19 16.07 13.55
CA LEU A 83 -5.24 17.09 14.60
C LEU A 83 -5.89 16.61 15.90
N ASP A 84 -6.72 15.58 15.82
CA ASP A 84 -7.36 14.93 16.96
C ASP A 84 -7.56 13.44 16.66
N ASP A 85 -6.87 12.55 17.36
CA ASP A 85 -7.29 11.15 17.43
C ASP A 85 -7.14 10.63 18.86
N ASN A 86 -8.28 10.40 19.51
CA ASN A 86 -8.37 9.72 20.80
C ASN A 86 -8.51 8.19 20.61
N SER A 87 -8.23 7.66 19.41
CA SER A 87 -8.29 6.22 19.14
C SER A 87 -7.14 5.48 19.83
N VAL A 88 -7.47 4.38 20.48
CA VAL A 88 -6.51 3.50 21.17
C VAL A 88 -5.88 2.56 20.15
N ALA A 89 -4.87 3.02 19.40
CA ALA A 89 -4.00 2.15 18.62
C ALA A 89 -2.88 1.55 19.52
N GLU A 90 -2.25 0.46 19.08
CA GLU A 90 -1.12 -0.11 19.81
C GLU A 90 0.06 0.88 19.88
N VAL A 91 0.83 0.83 20.97
CA VAL A 91 1.80 1.88 21.34
C VAL A 91 2.87 2.14 20.25
N HIS A 92 3.20 1.15 19.42
CA HIS A 92 4.34 1.21 18.48
C HIS A 92 3.94 1.65 17.06
N GLU A 93 2.83 1.12 16.52
CA GLU A 93 2.13 1.65 15.33
C GLU A 93 1.89 3.16 15.49
N THR A 94 1.44 3.53 16.68
CA THR A 94 1.19 4.91 17.08
C THR A 94 2.45 5.78 16.96
N GLN A 95 3.66 5.27 17.21
CA GLN A 95 4.86 6.11 17.19
C GLN A 95 5.30 6.46 15.77
N LEU A 96 5.37 5.49 14.85
CA LEU A 96 5.78 5.77 13.47
C LEU A 96 4.72 6.58 12.73
N ILE A 97 3.43 6.25 12.87
CA ILE A 97 2.35 7.02 12.27
C ILE A 97 2.27 8.43 12.88
N ASN A 98 2.43 8.60 14.20
CA ASN A 98 2.44 9.95 14.77
C ASN A 98 3.66 10.75 14.33
N GLU A 99 4.80 10.09 14.17
CA GLU A 99 6.02 10.76 13.72
C GLU A 99 5.98 11.05 12.24
N TYR A 100 5.43 10.22 11.37
CA TYR A 100 5.45 10.42 9.91
C TYR A 100 4.12 10.85 9.31
N GLY A 101 3.04 10.91 10.09
CA GLY A 101 1.72 11.34 9.65
C GLY A 101 1.07 10.39 8.63
N LYS A 102 -0.11 10.81 8.17
CA LYS A 102 -0.85 10.17 7.11
C LYS A 102 -0.33 10.62 5.75
N PHE A 103 0.00 9.67 4.88
CA PHE A 103 0.53 9.93 3.55
C PHE A 103 -0.33 9.21 2.52
N ALA A 104 -0.79 9.96 1.52
CA ALA A 104 -1.50 9.38 0.41
C ALA A 104 -1.27 10.14 -0.89
N TYR A 105 -1.35 9.42 -2.00
CA TYR A 105 -1.35 9.98 -3.35
C TYR A 105 -2.39 9.23 -4.19
N LEU A 106 -2.94 9.88 -5.20
CA LEU A 106 -3.96 9.33 -6.07
C LEU A 106 -3.36 8.30 -7.02
N GLU A 107 -4.15 7.32 -7.41
CA GLU A 107 -3.83 6.43 -8.53
C GLU A 107 -3.61 7.22 -9.84
N GLY A 108 -4.48 8.19 -10.09
CA GLY A 108 -4.43 9.09 -11.23
C GLY A 108 -5.31 10.32 -11.03
N HIS A 109 -5.30 11.26 -11.98
CA HIS A 109 -6.19 12.42 -11.91
C HIS A 109 -7.62 12.07 -12.34
N GLU A 110 -7.77 11.06 -13.19
CA GLU A 110 -9.04 10.49 -13.62
C GLU A 110 -9.60 9.48 -12.60
N TYR A 111 -8.70 8.75 -11.94
CA TYR A 111 -8.99 7.75 -10.92
C TYR A 111 -8.61 8.30 -9.55
N ARG A 112 -9.52 9.06 -8.93
CA ARG A 112 -9.26 9.84 -7.71
C ARG A 112 -9.33 8.98 -6.44
N MET A 113 -8.55 7.91 -6.42
CA MET A 113 -8.50 6.93 -5.34
C MET A 113 -7.14 7.01 -4.66
N TYR A 114 -7.14 7.26 -3.35
CA TYR A 114 -5.90 7.38 -2.59
C TYR A 114 -5.27 6.02 -2.32
N ASN A 115 -3.98 5.89 -2.61
CA ASN A 115 -3.19 4.69 -2.35
C ASN A 115 -3.83 3.41 -2.91
N THR A 116 -4.37 3.46 -4.14
CA THR A 116 -4.86 2.25 -4.83
C THR A 116 -3.79 1.17 -4.77
N TYR A 117 -4.06 0.10 -4.04
CA TYR A 117 -3.03 -0.69 -3.41
C TYR A 117 -2.44 -1.75 -4.34
N ASP A 118 -3.28 -2.29 -5.21
CA ASP A 118 -2.86 -3.17 -6.30
C ASP A 118 -1.95 -2.45 -7.30
N VAL A 119 -2.10 -1.12 -7.47
CA VAL A 119 -1.22 -0.26 -8.26
C VAL A 119 0.00 0.21 -7.45
N HIS A 120 -0.20 0.58 -6.18
CA HIS A 120 0.87 0.95 -5.24
C HIS A 120 1.92 -0.16 -5.12
N PHE A 121 1.53 -1.44 -5.25
CA PHE A 121 2.46 -2.56 -5.33
C PHE A 121 3.65 -2.31 -6.28
N TYR A 122 3.40 -1.70 -7.44
CA TYR A 122 4.41 -1.38 -8.44
C TYR A 122 5.12 -0.05 -8.13
N ALA A 123 4.35 0.98 -7.78
CA ALA A 123 4.87 2.34 -7.58
C ALA A 123 5.69 2.52 -6.28
N SER A 124 5.42 1.71 -5.27
CA SER A 124 5.98 1.85 -3.91
C SER A 124 7.48 1.66 -3.82
N PHE A 125 8.15 1.13 -4.85
CA PHE A 125 9.61 1.18 -4.97
C PHE A 125 10.14 2.62 -4.86
N ALA A 126 9.44 3.60 -5.43
CA ALA A 126 9.80 5.01 -5.31
C ALA A 126 9.82 5.47 -3.85
N LEU A 127 8.83 5.06 -3.04
CA LEU A 127 8.76 5.42 -1.63
C LEU A 127 9.75 4.64 -0.78
N ILE A 128 9.78 3.31 -0.85
CA ILE A 128 10.64 2.53 0.05
C ILE A 128 12.14 2.82 -0.18
N MET A 129 12.55 3.16 -1.42
CA MET A 129 13.94 3.46 -1.73
C MET A 129 14.38 4.88 -1.35
N ASN A 130 13.46 5.86 -1.32
CA ASN A 130 13.81 7.27 -1.10
C ASN A 130 13.25 7.85 0.21
N TRP A 131 12.05 7.42 0.60
CA TRP A 131 11.36 7.83 1.83
C TRP A 131 10.81 6.62 2.58
N PRO A 132 11.67 5.69 3.06
CA PRO A 132 11.25 4.43 3.63
C PRO A 132 10.26 4.58 4.79
N LYS A 133 10.44 5.59 5.65
CA LYS A 133 9.53 5.82 6.78
C LYS A 133 8.14 6.33 6.37
N LEU A 134 8.00 6.98 5.21
CA LEU A 134 6.69 7.27 4.63
C LEU A 134 6.02 6.01 4.09
N GLN A 135 6.77 5.14 3.40
CA GLN A 135 6.26 3.83 2.97
C GLN A 135 5.73 3.03 4.15
N LEU A 136 6.50 2.93 5.24
CA LEU A 136 6.07 2.18 6.42
C LEU A 136 4.81 2.80 7.04
N SER A 137 4.72 4.13 7.12
CA SER A 137 3.53 4.83 7.65
C SER A 137 2.27 4.48 6.84
N LEU A 138 2.37 4.52 5.50
CA LEU A 138 1.31 4.11 4.60
C LEU A 138 0.94 2.63 4.79
N GLN A 139 1.93 1.76 4.98
CA GLN A 139 1.68 0.34 5.20
C GLN A 139 0.92 0.09 6.50
N TYR A 140 1.21 0.82 7.58
CA TYR A 140 0.42 0.72 8.81
C TYR A 140 -1.02 1.21 8.61
N ASP A 141 -1.24 2.32 7.91
CA ASP A 141 -2.60 2.75 7.55
C ASP A 141 -3.35 1.64 6.78
N MET A 142 -2.65 0.93 5.88
CA MET A 142 -3.20 -0.22 5.15
C MET A 142 -3.48 -1.42 6.07
N ALA A 143 -2.57 -1.73 7.01
CA ALA A 143 -2.73 -2.79 7.99
C ALA A 143 -3.94 -2.55 8.91
N HIS A 144 -4.13 -1.31 9.35
CA HIS A 144 -5.32 -0.90 10.09
C HIS A 144 -6.60 -1.11 9.26
N ALA A 145 -6.57 -0.68 7.99
CA ALA A 145 -7.70 -0.83 7.09
C ALA A 145 -8.03 -2.29 6.75
N ILE A 146 -7.05 -3.20 6.71
CA ILE A 146 -7.30 -4.65 6.52
C ILE A 146 -8.20 -5.21 7.63
N ASN A 147 -7.99 -4.79 8.87
CA ASN A 147 -8.74 -5.25 10.04
C ASN A 147 -10.10 -4.53 10.21
N SER A 148 -10.39 -3.50 9.43
CA SER A 148 -11.68 -2.80 9.50
C SER A 148 -12.77 -3.53 8.70
N VAL A 149 -14.03 -3.22 9.04
CA VAL A 149 -15.24 -3.74 8.38
C VAL A 149 -16.19 -2.58 8.10
N ASP A 150 -16.76 -2.56 6.91
CA ASP A 150 -17.91 -1.74 6.57
C ASP A 150 -19.00 -2.64 5.97
N PRO A 151 -20.05 -2.97 6.75
CA PRO A 151 -21.11 -3.88 6.32
C PRO A 151 -22.12 -3.21 5.38
N LYS A 152 -21.97 -1.91 5.08
CA LYS A 152 -22.84 -1.21 4.13
C LYS A 152 -22.78 -1.92 2.78
N VAL A 153 -23.95 -2.30 2.27
CA VAL A 153 -24.06 -2.97 0.96
C VAL A 153 -24.24 -1.91 -0.12
N ILE A 154 -23.41 -1.98 -1.15
CA ILE A 154 -23.50 -1.13 -2.35
C ILE A 154 -23.71 -1.98 -3.60
N SER A 155 -24.14 -1.35 -4.70
CA SER A 155 -24.21 -1.99 -6.02
C SER A 155 -22.98 -1.63 -6.84
N TYR A 156 -22.33 -2.64 -7.41
CA TYR A 156 -21.14 -2.47 -8.24
C TYR A 156 -21.52 -2.26 -9.70
N ILE A 157 -20.81 -1.36 -10.37
CA ILE A 157 -21.25 -0.78 -11.65
C ILE A 157 -21.12 -1.78 -12.80
N MET A 158 -20.11 -2.66 -12.76
CA MET A 158 -19.81 -3.52 -13.91
C MET A 158 -20.88 -4.60 -14.17
N ASP A 159 -21.38 -5.24 -13.11
CA ASP A 159 -22.31 -6.38 -13.23
C ASP A 159 -23.57 -6.26 -12.37
N GLY A 160 -23.73 -5.16 -11.63
CA GLY A 160 -24.87 -4.91 -10.75
C GLY A 160 -24.90 -5.78 -9.49
N LYS A 161 -23.84 -6.56 -9.21
CA LYS A 161 -23.74 -7.32 -7.96
C LYS A 161 -23.76 -6.39 -6.77
N THR A 162 -24.27 -6.90 -5.66
CA THR A 162 -24.24 -6.20 -4.38
C THR A 162 -23.33 -6.92 -3.42
N ALA A 163 -22.44 -6.18 -2.75
CA ALA A 163 -21.58 -6.71 -1.70
C ALA A 163 -21.31 -5.64 -0.63
N PRO A 164 -20.82 -6.01 0.55
CA PRO A 164 -20.32 -5.06 1.55
C PRO A 164 -19.19 -4.20 0.98
N VAL A 165 -19.07 -2.95 1.43
CA VAL A 165 -17.96 -2.05 1.05
C VAL A 165 -16.61 -2.63 1.50
N LYS A 166 -16.54 -3.19 2.72
CA LYS A 166 -15.29 -3.73 3.27
C LYS A 166 -15.54 -4.96 4.14
N GLU A 167 -14.87 -6.06 3.79
CA GLU A 167 -14.78 -7.27 4.61
C GLU A 167 -13.49 -7.29 5.43
N GLU A 168 -13.55 -7.90 6.62
CA GLU A 168 -12.38 -8.14 7.46
C GLU A 168 -11.35 -9.05 6.75
N HIS A 169 -10.07 -8.78 6.99
CA HIS A 169 -8.93 -9.53 6.43
C HIS A 169 -8.81 -9.52 4.90
N CYS A 170 -9.57 -8.64 4.24
CA CYS A 170 -9.32 -8.26 2.84
C CYS A 170 -8.61 -6.91 2.82
N VAL A 171 -7.50 -6.85 2.10
CA VAL A 171 -6.82 -5.59 1.77
C VAL A 171 -7.79 -4.71 0.98
N PRO A 172 -8.06 -3.46 1.43
CA PRO A 172 -8.87 -2.56 0.64
C PRO A 172 -8.16 -2.23 -0.67
N HIS A 173 -8.95 -1.97 -1.71
CA HIS A 173 -8.45 -1.50 -2.98
C HIS A 173 -7.78 -0.14 -2.84
N ASP A 174 -8.40 0.78 -2.11
CA ASP A 174 -7.92 2.15 -1.91
C ASP A 174 -8.30 2.67 -0.52
N LEU A 175 -7.67 3.75 -0.10
CA LEU A 175 -7.92 4.46 1.15
C LEU A 175 -8.87 5.66 0.98
N GLY A 176 -9.71 5.66 -0.05
CA GLY A 176 -10.81 6.63 -0.22
C GLY A 176 -10.57 7.70 -1.28
N ASP A 177 -11.50 8.66 -1.34
CA ASP A 177 -11.61 9.72 -2.37
C ASP A 177 -11.46 11.11 -1.71
N PRO A 178 -10.78 12.09 -2.34
CA PRO A 178 -10.69 13.47 -1.83
C PRO A 178 -12.03 14.22 -1.65
N GLU A 179 -13.10 13.83 -2.34
CA GLU A 179 -14.47 14.36 -2.20
C GLU A 179 -15.26 13.66 -1.08
N ASP A 180 -14.72 12.60 -0.49
CA ASP A 180 -15.28 11.92 0.68
C ASP A 180 -14.32 12.11 1.88
N GLU A 181 -14.10 11.09 2.71
CA GLU A 181 -13.21 11.17 3.87
C GLU A 181 -12.15 10.05 3.81
N PRO A 182 -10.96 10.32 3.23
CA PRO A 182 -9.88 9.34 3.14
C PRO A 182 -9.48 8.74 4.49
N TRP A 183 -8.95 7.52 4.48
CA TRP A 183 -8.67 6.65 5.64
C TRP A 183 -9.88 6.22 6.48
N SER A 184 -10.99 6.97 6.45
CA SER A 184 -12.23 6.63 7.16
C SER A 184 -13.20 5.88 6.24
N ASN A 185 -13.47 6.46 5.07
CA ASN A 185 -14.35 5.91 4.03
C ASN A 185 -13.49 5.34 2.90
N ILE A 186 -12.92 4.16 3.16
CA ILE A 186 -12.05 3.41 2.24
C ILE A 186 -12.85 2.64 1.18
N ASN A 187 -12.19 2.06 0.18
CA ASN A 187 -12.84 1.35 -0.94
C ASN A 187 -13.85 2.23 -1.71
N CYS A 188 -13.42 3.41 -2.15
CA CYS A 188 -14.25 4.25 -3.02
C CYS A 188 -14.37 3.70 -4.46
N TYR A 189 -13.51 2.73 -4.83
CA TYR A 189 -13.68 1.94 -6.04
C TYR A 189 -14.97 1.11 -6.06
N THR A 190 -15.82 1.35 -7.06
CA THR A 190 -17.16 0.74 -7.17
C THR A 190 -17.41 0.00 -8.48
N ILE A 191 -16.38 -0.26 -9.29
CA ILE A 191 -16.54 -1.01 -10.54
C ILE A 191 -16.78 -2.50 -10.24
N HIS A 192 -15.94 -3.11 -9.39
CA HIS A 192 -16.03 -4.52 -8.96
C HIS A 192 -15.96 -4.64 -7.43
N PRO A 193 -16.58 -5.68 -6.83
CA PRO A 193 -16.29 -6.06 -5.45
C PRO A 193 -14.84 -6.50 -5.31
N THR A 194 -14.09 -5.84 -4.42
CA THR A 194 -12.64 -6.05 -4.29
C THR A 194 -12.26 -7.01 -3.16
N ALA A 195 -13.19 -7.34 -2.26
CA ALA A 195 -12.96 -8.36 -1.24
C ALA A 195 -12.59 -9.72 -1.84
N ASP A 196 -13.07 -10.01 -3.06
CA ASP A 196 -12.79 -11.25 -3.78
C ASP A 196 -11.60 -11.16 -4.72
N TRP A 197 -10.85 -10.05 -4.76
CA TRP A 197 -9.68 -9.93 -5.62
C TRP A 197 -8.53 -10.83 -5.15
N LYS A 198 -7.90 -11.51 -6.11
CA LYS A 198 -6.91 -12.57 -5.86
C LYS A 198 -5.49 -12.05 -5.70
N ASP A 199 -5.23 -10.80 -6.02
CA ASP A 199 -3.89 -10.21 -6.00
C ASP A 199 -3.64 -9.27 -4.80
N LEU A 200 -4.64 -8.58 -4.28
CA LEU A 200 -4.51 -7.60 -3.19
C LEU A 200 -3.85 -8.18 -1.93
N ASN A 201 -4.39 -9.29 -1.40
CA ASN A 201 -3.85 -9.94 -0.20
C ASN A 201 -2.40 -10.45 -0.42
N PRO A 202 -2.09 -11.23 -1.48
CA PRO A 202 -0.71 -11.60 -1.79
C PRO A 202 0.23 -10.40 -1.96
N LYS A 203 -0.22 -9.33 -2.64
CA LYS A 203 0.57 -8.08 -2.79
C LYS A 203 0.90 -7.44 -1.47
N PHE A 204 0.00 -7.49 -0.48
CA PHE A 204 0.31 -7.01 0.88
C PHE A 204 1.45 -7.80 1.52
N VAL A 205 1.38 -9.13 1.49
CA VAL A 205 2.44 -10.00 2.05
C VAL A 205 3.79 -9.74 1.40
N LEU A 206 3.81 -9.60 0.07
CA LEU A 206 5.03 -9.31 -0.68
C LEU A 206 5.61 -7.93 -0.34
N GLN A 207 4.77 -6.90 -0.19
CA GLN A 207 5.21 -5.56 0.20
C GLN A 207 5.77 -5.54 1.63
N VAL A 208 5.13 -6.21 2.58
CA VAL A 208 5.65 -6.34 3.96
C VAL A 208 7.06 -6.95 3.95
N MET A 209 7.26 -8.05 3.20
CA MET A 209 8.58 -8.67 3.11
C MET A 209 9.61 -7.78 2.42
N ARG A 210 9.23 -7.09 1.34
CA ARG A 210 10.11 -6.16 0.63
C ARG A 210 10.55 -5.02 1.53
N ASP A 211 9.61 -4.41 2.23
CA ASP A 211 9.85 -3.24 3.07
C ASP A 211 10.73 -3.61 4.26
N TYR A 212 10.49 -4.76 4.89
CA TYR A 212 11.42 -5.35 5.84
C TYR A 212 12.80 -5.62 5.23
N HIS A 213 12.85 -6.19 4.02
CA HIS A 213 14.13 -6.53 3.39
C HIS A 213 14.99 -5.28 3.15
N ILE A 214 14.40 -4.15 2.79
CA ILE A 214 15.11 -2.90 2.54
C ILE A 214 15.51 -2.22 3.85
N THR A 215 14.60 -2.13 4.81
CA THR A 215 14.79 -1.37 6.06
C THR A 215 15.50 -2.16 7.16
N LYS A 216 15.42 -3.50 7.10
CA LYS A 216 15.79 -4.44 8.17
C LYS A 216 15.08 -4.19 9.49
N ASP A 217 13.92 -3.52 9.43
CA ASP A 217 13.13 -3.12 10.59
C ASP A 217 12.34 -4.31 11.16
N LYS A 218 12.93 -5.00 12.13
CA LYS A 218 12.33 -6.21 12.74
C LYS A 218 11.07 -5.90 13.55
N GLU A 219 10.95 -4.69 14.09
CA GLU A 219 9.78 -4.26 14.83
C GLU A 219 8.59 -4.13 13.88
N TYR A 220 8.77 -3.40 12.78
CA TYR A 220 7.79 -3.35 11.69
C TYR A 220 7.35 -4.73 11.20
N LEU A 221 8.31 -5.65 10.99
CA LEU A 221 7.96 -7.00 10.55
C LEU A 221 7.12 -7.74 11.61
N SER A 222 7.46 -7.58 12.90
CA SER A 222 6.72 -8.18 14.00
C SER A 222 5.28 -7.66 14.06
N ASP A 223 5.07 -6.35 13.87
CA ASP A 223 3.76 -5.71 13.89
C ASP A 223 2.89 -6.16 12.71
N MET A 224 3.48 -6.30 11.52
CA MET A 224 2.77 -6.68 10.30
C MET A 224 2.45 -8.18 10.25
N PHE A 225 3.21 -9.02 10.96
CA PHE A 225 3.13 -10.47 10.81
C PHE A 225 1.75 -11.06 11.16
N PRO A 226 1.05 -10.66 12.24
CA PRO A 226 -0.32 -11.11 12.49
C PRO A 226 -1.28 -10.76 11.35
N VAL A 227 -1.15 -9.58 10.75
CA VAL A 227 -1.97 -9.15 9.61
C VAL A 227 -1.65 -9.98 8.37
N VAL A 228 -0.37 -10.30 8.13
CA VAL A 228 0.06 -11.24 7.09
C VAL A 228 -0.61 -12.60 7.24
N LEU A 229 -0.66 -13.15 8.45
CA LEU A 229 -1.34 -14.43 8.70
C LEU A 229 -2.84 -14.34 8.38
N SER A 230 -3.52 -13.28 8.83
CA SER A 230 -4.95 -13.08 8.56
C SER A 230 -5.26 -12.98 7.06
N VAL A 231 -4.47 -12.23 6.29
CA VAL A 231 -4.71 -12.11 4.83
C VAL A 231 -4.38 -13.40 4.09
N MET A 232 -3.35 -14.15 4.51
CA MET A 232 -3.02 -15.46 3.94
C MET A 232 -4.13 -16.48 4.17
N ASP A 233 -4.66 -16.54 5.40
CA ASP A 233 -5.79 -17.41 5.76
C ASP A 233 -7.06 -17.04 4.98
N LYS A 234 -7.39 -15.73 4.90
CA LYS A 234 -8.52 -15.25 4.10
C LYS A 234 -8.38 -15.60 2.62
N THR A 235 -7.16 -15.57 2.06
CA THR A 235 -6.90 -15.89 0.65
C THR A 235 -7.06 -17.38 0.34
N LEU A 236 -6.85 -18.29 1.30
CA LEU A 236 -7.04 -19.73 1.10
C LEU A 236 -8.47 -20.12 0.73
N ARG A 237 -9.48 -19.28 1.03
CA ARG A 237 -10.87 -19.52 0.60
C ARG A 237 -11.04 -19.62 -0.92
N PHE A 238 -10.04 -19.16 -1.68
CA PHE A 238 -10.03 -19.19 -3.14
C PHE A 238 -9.36 -20.43 -3.72
N ASP A 239 -8.76 -21.29 -2.89
CA ASP A 239 -8.36 -22.64 -3.27
C ASP A 239 -9.60 -23.54 -3.21
N VAL A 240 -10.26 -23.70 -4.37
CA VAL A 240 -11.58 -24.36 -4.43
C VAL A 240 -11.49 -25.86 -4.66
N ASP A 241 -10.33 -26.38 -5.08
CA ASP A 241 -10.08 -27.80 -5.34
C ASP A 241 -9.11 -28.47 -4.35
N ASP A 242 -8.63 -27.71 -3.35
CA ASP A 242 -7.72 -28.14 -2.28
C ASP A 242 -6.39 -28.71 -2.80
N ASP A 243 -5.88 -28.12 -3.89
CA ASP A 243 -4.55 -28.41 -4.40
C ASP A 243 -3.48 -27.40 -3.92
N GLY A 244 -3.88 -26.45 -3.08
CA GLY A 244 -3.02 -25.41 -2.52
C GLY A 244 -2.90 -24.17 -3.39
N MET A 245 -3.38 -24.16 -4.63
CA MET A 245 -3.39 -23.01 -5.52
C MET A 245 -4.71 -22.24 -5.40
N ILE A 246 -4.67 -20.93 -5.61
CA ILE A 246 -5.89 -20.11 -5.67
C ILE A 246 -6.41 -19.99 -7.12
N GLU A 247 -7.73 -20.00 -7.28
CA GLU A 247 -8.41 -19.87 -8.57
C GLU A 247 -9.06 -18.49 -8.75
N ASN A 248 -8.84 -17.86 -9.90
CA ASN A 248 -9.63 -16.74 -10.38
C ASN A 248 -11.07 -17.17 -10.71
N GLY A 249 -12.05 -16.31 -10.40
CA GLY A 249 -13.48 -16.64 -10.39
C GLY A 249 -14.20 -16.59 -11.74
N GLY A 250 -13.50 -16.35 -12.85
CA GLY A 250 -14.13 -16.16 -14.17
C GLY A 250 -14.71 -14.78 -14.40
N TYR A 251 -14.20 -13.78 -13.70
CA TYR A 251 -14.44 -12.36 -13.91
C TYR A 251 -13.12 -11.59 -13.66
N ALA A 252 -13.14 -10.26 -13.76
CA ALA A 252 -11.96 -9.47 -13.44
C ALA A 252 -11.84 -9.27 -11.92
N ASP A 253 -11.06 -10.15 -11.27
CA ASP A 253 -10.85 -10.21 -9.83
C ASP A 253 -9.38 -9.96 -9.45
N GLN A 254 -8.75 -8.99 -10.12
CA GLN A 254 -7.37 -8.54 -9.92
C GLN A 254 -7.13 -7.21 -10.65
N THR A 255 -5.96 -6.59 -10.48
CA THR A 255 -5.58 -5.26 -11.01
C THR A 255 -5.93 -4.97 -12.48
N TYR A 256 -5.87 -5.98 -13.36
CA TYR A 256 -6.36 -5.89 -14.74
C TYR A 256 -7.88 -6.03 -14.73
N ASP A 257 -8.55 -4.99 -14.19
CA ASP A 257 -9.96 -4.92 -13.83
C ASP A 257 -10.97 -5.07 -15.00
N THR A 258 -10.47 -5.12 -16.23
CA THR A 258 -11.25 -5.38 -17.45
C THR A 258 -10.84 -6.68 -18.15
N TRP A 259 -9.84 -7.39 -17.62
CA TRP A 259 -9.35 -8.65 -18.16
C TRP A 259 -9.76 -9.82 -17.26
N THR A 260 -10.66 -10.66 -17.78
CA THR A 260 -11.13 -11.86 -17.10
C THR A 260 -10.07 -12.95 -17.03
N ALA A 261 -9.92 -13.55 -15.84
CA ALA A 261 -9.17 -14.78 -15.60
C ALA A 261 -10.10 -15.83 -14.96
N THR A 262 -9.85 -17.11 -15.26
CA THR A 262 -10.63 -18.25 -14.73
C THR A 262 -9.68 -19.36 -14.32
N GLY A 263 -9.90 -19.96 -13.14
CA GLY A 263 -9.03 -21.01 -12.62
C GLY A 263 -7.66 -20.44 -12.23
N THR A 264 -6.64 -21.28 -12.21
CA THR A 264 -5.27 -20.83 -11.93
C THR A 264 -4.76 -19.92 -13.04
N SER A 265 -4.29 -18.73 -12.68
CA SER A 265 -3.62 -17.81 -13.60
C SER A 265 -2.15 -17.65 -13.26
N ALA A 266 -1.33 -17.41 -14.27
CA ALA A 266 0.10 -17.15 -14.06
C ALA A 266 0.35 -15.94 -13.14
N TYR A 267 -0.49 -14.91 -13.26
CA TYR A 267 -0.36 -13.69 -12.50
C TYR A 267 -0.72 -13.88 -11.01
N CYS A 268 -1.95 -14.27 -10.69
CA CYS A 268 -2.37 -14.42 -9.29
C CYS A 268 -1.72 -15.64 -8.63
N GLY A 269 -1.52 -16.73 -9.37
CA GLY A 269 -0.83 -17.91 -8.86
C GLY A 269 0.64 -17.63 -8.54
N GLY A 270 1.35 -16.90 -9.40
CA GLY A 270 2.74 -16.50 -9.13
C GLY A 270 2.87 -15.61 -7.90
N LEU A 271 1.95 -14.66 -7.72
CA LEU A 271 1.88 -13.83 -6.51
C LEU A 271 1.63 -14.69 -5.27
N TRP A 272 0.72 -15.65 -5.35
CA TRP A 272 0.38 -16.56 -4.25
C TRP A 272 1.55 -17.45 -3.82
N LEU A 273 2.28 -18.04 -4.78
CA LEU A 273 3.48 -18.83 -4.50
C LEU A 273 4.56 -17.96 -3.82
N ALA A 274 4.80 -16.77 -4.34
CA ALA A 274 5.76 -15.84 -3.76
C ALA A 274 5.33 -15.40 -2.35
N ALA A 275 4.04 -15.12 -2.13
CA ALA A 275 3.51 -14.76 -0.81
C ALA A 275 3.73 -15.90 0.20
N ASN A 276 3.40 -17.14 -0.15
CA ASN A 276 3.70 -18.32 0.68
C ASN A 276 5.18 -18.42 1.03
N ARG A 277 6.06 -18.24 0.04
CA ARG A 277 7.50 -18.27 0.28
C ARG A 277 7.95 -17.15 1.23
N CYS A 278 7.44 -15.93 1.02
CA CYS A 278 7.72 -14.80 1.90
C CYS A 278 7.24 -15.06 3.32
N THR A 279 6.03 -15.57 3.52
CA THR A 279 5.50 -15.91 4.85
C THR A 279 6.38 -16.94 5.57
N ILE A 280 6.88 -17.97 4.88
CA ILE A 280 7.84 -18.93 5.46
C ILE A 280 9.12 -18.22 5.92
N GLU A 281 9.66 -17.30 5.12
CA GLU A 281 10.85 -16.55 5.50
C GLU A 281 10.58 -15.60 6.68
N MET A 282 9.43 -14.94 6.72
CA MET A 282 9.02 -14.12 7.88
C MET A 282 8.95 -14.97 9.16
N CYS A 283 8.37 -16.18 9.08
CA CYS A 283 8.32 -17.11 10.20
C CYS A 283 9.71 -17.45 10.73
N LYS A 284 10.69 -17.69 9.84
CA LYS A 284 12.08 -17.94 10.24
C LYS A 284 12.75 -16.72 10.87
N ILE A 285 12.48 -15.52 10.36
CA ILE A 285 13.07 -14.27 10.86
C ILE A 285 12.56 -13.93 12.26
N LEU A 286 11.29 -14.24 12.54
CA LEU A 286 10.59 -13.94 13.79
C LEU A 286 10.53 -15.14 14.75
N ASP A 287 11.23 -16.25 14.45
CA ASP A 287 11.24 -17.49 15.23
C ASP A 287 9.84 -18.10 15.48
N LYS A 288 8.92 -17.95 14.51
CA LYS A 288 7.53 -18.47 14.52
C LYS A 288 7.43 -19.86 13.89
N SER A 289 8.12 -20.82 14.50
CA SER A 289 8.26 -22.18 13.97
C SER A 289 6.94 -22.93 13.77
N GLU A 290 5.90 -22.58 14.52
CA GLU A 290 4.57 -23.19 14.52
C GLU A 290 3.84 -23.07 13.18
N HIS A 291 4.18 -22.07 12.35
CA HIS A 291 3.55 -21.85 11.04
C HIS A 291 4.36 -22.41 9.86
N ILE A 292 5.64 -22.73 10.06
CA ILE A 292 6.58 -23.04 8.97
C ILE A 292 6.15 -24.29 8.19
N GLU A 293 5.81 -25.37 8.89
CA GLU A 293 5.45 -26.64 8.24
C GLU A 293 4.17 -26.49 7.40
N HIS A 294 3.17 -25.79 7.93
CA HIS A 294 1.91 -25.53 7.23
C HIS A 294 2.16 -24.81 5.89
N TYR A 295 2.86 -23.68 5.90
CA TYR A 295 3.12 -22.92 4.67
C TYR A 295 4.08 -23.66 3.72
N GLN A 296 4.99 -24.49 4.22
CA GLN A 296 5.84 -25.33 3.36
C GLN A 296 5.04 -26.39 2.61
N GLN A 297 4.11 -27.07 3.29
CA GLN A 297 3.22 -28.04 2.66
C GLN A 297 2.31 -27.36 1.63
N LEU A 298 1.72 -26.22 2.00
CA LEU A 298 0.89 -25.41 1.12
C LEU A 298 1.67 -24.96 -0.13
N LEU A 299 2.85 -24.37 0.04
CA LEU A 299 3.71 -23.96 -1.08
C LEU A 299 4.07 -25.13 -2.00
N THR A 300 4.32 -26.32 -1.43
CA THR A 300 4.67 -27.51 -2.21
C THR A 300 3.52 -27.95 -3.10
N ARG A 301 2.31 -28.10 -2.53
CA ARG A 301 1.12 -28.48 -3.32
C ARG A 301 0.79 -27.41 -4.37
N ALA A 302 0.76 -26.15 -3.94
CA ALA A 302 0.51 -25.00 -4.81
C ALA A 302 1.48 -24.92 -5.99
N SER A 303 2.78 -25.17 -5.76
CA SER A 303 3.79 -25.14 -6.83
C SER A 303 3.57 -26.26 -7.83
N GLN A 304 3.23 -27.46 -7.37
CA GLN A 304 2.91 -28.58 -8.24
C GLN A 304 1.67 -28.27 -9.08
N ALA A 305 0.60 -27.77 -8.46
CA ALA A 305 -0.61 -27.34 -9.15
C ALA A 305 -0.34 -26.26 -10.20
N TYR A 306 0.50 -25.28 -9.87
CA TYR A 306 0.91 -24.21 -10.79
C TYR A 306 1.58 -24.76 -12.06
N ASP A 307 2.56 -25.66 -11.88
CA ASP A 307 3.31 -26.26 -12.99
C ASP A 307 2.47 -27.24 -13.82
N GLU A 308 1.47 -27.89 -13.21
CA GLU A 308 0.57 -28.80 -13.92
C GLU A 308 -0.52 -28.05 -14.72
N LYS A 309 -0.99 -26.90 -14.22
CA LYS A 309 -2.10 -26.12 -14.81
C LYS A 309 -1.65 -25.09 -15.86
N LEU A 310 -0.37 -24.69 -15.94
CA LEU A 310 0.15 -23.61 -16.80
C LEU A 310 1.37 -24.00 -17.65
#